data_AF-A0A962QLZ0-F1
#
_entry.id   AF-A0A962QLZ0-F1
#
_cell.length_a   1.000
_cell.length_b   1.000
_cell.length_c   1.000
_cell.angle_alpha   90.00
_cell.angle_beta   90.00
_cell.angle_gamma   90.00
#
_symmetry.space_group_name_H-M   'P 1'
#
loop_
_entity.id
_entity.type
_entity.pdbx_description
1 polymer ?
#
loop_
_entity_poly.entity_id
_entity_poly.type
_entity_poly.pdbx_seq_one_letter_code
_entity_poly.pdbx_strand_id
1 'polypeptide(L)'
;MRGFVFLSVACWLTLVSNACNAESHAGAGYPPPDISRFILTGEEDGDGDGDGINETHIRHYRDIPGDRVFSMTTNNHLWAWSLQSSASGTMDPKHNFVIRDSDCDGTFDEKYGLDEQFHVPECVDH
;
A
#
# COMPACT_ATOMS: atom_id res chain seq x y z
N MET A 1 44.59 -20.86 -33.67
CA MET A 1 43.37 -20.80 -32.84
C MET A 1 42.64 -19.51 -33.18
N ARG A 2 41.32 -19.64 -33.42
CA ARG A 2 40.21 -18.65 -33.34
C ARG A 2 40.60 -17.22 -32.88
N GLY A 3 40.18 -16.09 -33.45
CA GLY A 3 39.22 -15.74 -34.52
C GLY A 3 38.80 -14.25 -34.34
N PHE A 4 38.52 -13.55 -35.46
CA PHE A 4 37.68 -12.34 -35.71
C PHE A 4 37.82 -11.07 -34.81
N VAL A 5 38.16 -9.84 -35.26
CA VAL A 5 37.73 -8.93 -36.36
C VAL A 5 36.41 -8.16 -36.09
N PHE A 6 36.57 -6.85 -35.78
CA PHE A 6 35.68 -5.66 -36.04
C PHE A 6 34.29 -5.64 -35.36
N LEU A 7 33.52 -4.54 -35.25
CA LEU A 7 33.66 -3.08 -35.17
C LEU A 7 32.19 -2.59 -35.24
N SER A 8 31.74 -1.78 -34.28
CA SER A 8 30.58 -0.86 -34.36
C SER A 8 29.17 -1.47 -34.59
N VAL A 9 28.18 -0.56 -34.64
CA VAL A 9 26.74 -0.71 -34.98
C VAL A 9 25.84 -0.80 -33.75
N ALA A 10 25.38 0.34 -33.22
CA ALA A 10 24.28 1.17 -33.73
C ALA A 10 22.93 0.43 -33.75
N CYS A 11 22.06 0.89 -32.86
CA CYS A 11 20.63 0.68 -32.81
C CYS A 11 19.99 0.75 -34.21
N TRP A 12 19.40 -0.37 -34.69
CA TRP A 12 18.33 -0.37 -35.70
C TRP A 12 17.39 -1.57 -35.47
N LEU A 13 16.16 -1.23 -35.07
CA LEU A 13 14.84 -1.82 -35.38
C LEU A 13 14.68 -3.34 -35.60
N THR A 14 13.94 -4.00 -34.69
CA THR A 14 12.93 -5.00 -35.07
C THR A 14 11.83 -5.10 -34.00
N LEU A 15 10.57 -5.02 -34.44
CA LEU A 15 9.36 -5.08 -33.64
C LEU A 15 9.27 -6.35 -32.78
N VAL A 16 9.26 -6.21 -31.46
CA VAL A 16 8.29 -6.83 -30.54
C VAL A 16 8.16 -5.89 -29.34
N SER A 17 6.94 -5.51 -29.04
CA SER A 17 6.54 -4.68 -27.91
C SER A 17 7.31 -5.02 -26.63
N ASN A 18 8.03 -4.06 -26.07
CA ASN A 18 8.15 -3.99 -24.62
C ASN A 18 8.38 -2.55 -24.20
N ALA A 19 7.26 -1.97 -23.76
CA ALA A 19 7.12 -0.94 -22.74
C ALA A 19 8.11 0.22 -22.77
N CYS A 20 7.53 1.39 -23.04
CA CYS A 20 7.91 2.66 -22.46
C CYS A 20 8.68 2.49 -21.14
N ASN A 21 9.80 3.19 -21.02
CA ASN A 21 10.33 3.60 -19.72
C ASN A 21 9.23 4.37 -18.99
N ALA A 22 8.38 3.64 -18.26
CA ALA A 22 7.80 4.16 -17.05
C ALA A 22 8.95 4.08 -16.05
N GLU A 23 9.59 5.23 -15.81
CA GLU A 23 10.29 5.45 -14.56
C GLU A 23 9.22 5.42 -13.46
N SER A 24 8.76 4.22 -13.10
CA SER A 24 8.01 4.02 -11.87
C SER A 24 8.97 4.42 -10.76
N HIS A 25 8.61 5.45 -10.00
CA HIS A 25 9.28 5.84 -8.78
C HIS A 25 9.41 4.60 -7.89
N ALA A 26 10.56 3.93 -7.96
CA ALA A 26 10.94 2.87 -7.03
C ALA A 26 11.36 3.53 -5.71
N GLY A 27 10.46 4.31 -5.11
CA GLY A 27 10.45 4.53 -3.68
C GLY A 27 10.00 3.22 -3.06
N ALA A 28 10.77 2.68 -2.13
CA ALA A 28 10.42 1.43 -1.46
C ALA A 28 9.16 1.64 -0.61
N GLY A 29 7.99 1.36 -1.18
CA GLY A 29 6.72 1.40 -0.45
C GLY A 29 6.72 0.41 0.72
N TYR A 30 5.90 0.72 1.73
CA TYR A 30 5.66 -0.16 2.85
C TYR A 30 4.78 -1.33 2.39
N PRO A 31 5.21 -2.58 2.60
CA PRO A 31 4.39 -3.71 2.21
C PRO A 31 3.12 -3.77 3.08
N PRO A 32 1.95 -4.07 2.48
CA PRO A 32 0.74 -4.33 3.27
C PRO A 32 0.91 -5.55 4.18
N PRO A 33 0.16 -5.62 5.28
CA PRO A 33 0.22 -6.75 6.19
C PRO A 33 -0.24 -8.04 5.48
N ASP A 34 0.41 -9.16 5.80
CA ASP A 34 -0.07 -10.48 5.37
C ASP A 34 -1.31 -10.87 6.19
N ILE A 35 -2.47 -10.80 5.53
CA ILE A 35 -3.78 -11.11 6.14
C ILE A 35 -4.19 -12.58 5.99
N SER A 36 -3.38 -13.45 5.40
CA SER A 36 -3.74 -14.85 5.12
C SER A 36 -4.14 -15.66 6.37
N ARG A 37 -3.61 -15.28 7.54
CA ARG A 37 -3.89 -15.87 8.85
C ARG A 37 -4.99 -15.17 9.65
N PHE A 38 -5.50 -14.06 9.14
CA PHE A 38 -6.52 -13.27 9.82
C PHE A 38 -7.92 -13.63 9.32
N ILE A 39 -8.91 -13.47 10.19
CA ILE A 39 -10.32 -13.70 9.88
C ILE A 39 -11.04 -12.36 9.96
N LEU A 40 -11.93 -12.08 9.01
CA LEU A 40 -12.82 -10.92 9.06
C LEU A 40 -13.76 -11.04 10.27
N THR A 41 -13.78 -10.00 11.09
CA THR A 41 -14.55 -9.93 12.35
C THR A 41 -15.63 -8.86 12.37
N GLY A 42 -15.57 -7.90 11.44
CA GLY A 42 -16.54 -6.82 11.33
C GLY A 42 -16.24 -5.89 10.17
N GLU A 43 -17.22 -5.09 9.82
CA GLU A 43 -17.15 -4.04 8.80
C GLU A 43 -17.93 -2.83 9.33
N GLU A 44 -17.40 -1.64 9.17
CA GLU A 44 -18.04 -0.39 9.55
C GLU A 44 -17.68 0.72 8.56
N ASP A 45 -18.57 1.69 8.40
CA ASP A 45 -18.28 2.90 7.63
C ASP A 45 -17.84 3.99 8.61
N GLY A 46 -16.75 4.67 8.28
CA GLY A 46 -16.11 5.70 9.06
C GLY A 46 -15.99 7.00 8.29
N ASP A 47 -16.05 8.10 9.05
CA ASP A 47 -15.84 9.47 8.59
C ASP A 47 -14.32 9.67 8.43
N GLY A 48 -13.80 9.43 7.24
CA GLY A 48 -12.38 9.54 6.90
C GLY A 48 -12.13 10.89 6.24
N ASP A 49 -12.50 11.96 6.94
CA ASP A 49 -13.10 13.22 6.48
C ASP A 49 -12.51 14.06 5.31
N GLY A 50 -12.27 13.45 4.16
CA GLY A 50 -12.51 14.12 2.87
C GLY A 50 -14.03 14.17 2.63
N ASP A 51 -14.65 15.33 2.85
CA ASP A 51 -15.93 15.55 3.55
C ASP A 51 -17.25 15.26 2.81
N GLY A 52 -17.44 14.01 2.38
CA GLY A 52 -18.71 13.47 1.90
C GLY A 52 -19.60 12.64 2.87
N ILE A 53 -19.35 12.62 4.18
CA ILE A 53 -19.93 11.80 5.28
C ILE A 53 -19.82 10.27 5.11
N ASN A 54 -19.07 9.62 6.02
CA ASN A 54 -18.89 8.16 6.13
C ASN A 54 -18.43 7.48 4.83
N GLU A 55 -17.42 8.05 4.17
CA GLU A 55 -16.94 7.63 2.86
C GLU A 55 -15.99 6.43 2.94
N THR A 56 -15.40 6.20 4.12
CA THR A 56 -14.39 5.16 4.32
C THR A 56 -15.01 3.89 4.84
N HIS A 57 -15.00 2.85 4.02
CA HIS A 57 -15.34 1.50 4.43
C HIS A 57 -14.16 0.82 5.13
N ILE A 58 -14.35 0.43 6.38
CA ILE A 58 -13.32 -0.17 7.25
C ILE A 58 -13.65 -1.64 7.48
N ARG A 59 -12.69 -2.53 7.18
CA ARG A 59 -12.80 -3.95 7.51
C ARG A 59 -11.88 -4.33 8.64
N HIS A 60 -12.43 -5.08 9.61
CA HIS A 60 -11.76 -5.44 10.85
C HIS A 60 -11.35 -6.89 10.81
N TYR A 61 -10.06 -7.15 10.92
CA TYR A 61 -9.50 -8.49 10.89
C TYR A 61 -8.85 -8.83 12.23
N ARG A 62 -9.00 -10.09 12.66
CA ARG A 62 -8.34 -10.60 13.86
C ARG A 62 -7.82 -12.01 13.62
N ASP A 63 -6.66 -12.31 14.19
CA ASP A 63 -6.08 -13.65 14.20
C ASP A 63 -6.28 -14.37 15.56
N ILE A 64 -5.75 -15.58 15.68
CA ILE A 64 -5.78 -16.36 16.94
C ILE A 64 -4.92 -15.70 18.05
N PRO A 65 -3.68 -15.24 17.77
CA PRO A 65 -2.89 -14.45 18.72
C PRO A 65 -3.56 -13.17 19.25
N GLY A 66 -4.56 -12.62 18.57
CA GLY A 66 -5.25 -11.39 18.91
C GLY A 66 -4.67 -10.12 18.27
N ASP A 67 -3.73 -10.26 17.32
CA ASP A 67 -3.34 -9.19 16.40
C ASP A 67 -4.58 -8.68 15.64
N ARG A 68 -4.59 -7.40 15.33
CA ARG A 68 -5.68 -6.73 14.64
C ARG A 68 -5.14 -6.07 13.38
N VAL A 69 -5.89 -6.22 12.30
CA VAL A 69 -5.62 -5.50 11.06
C VAL A 69 -6.88 -4.77 10.65
N PHE A 70 -6.72 -3.55 10.14
CA PHE A 70 -7.79 -2.79 9.54
C PHE A 70 -7.43 -2.46 8.10
N SER A 71 -8.38 -2.60 7.17
CA SER A 71 -8.25 -2.06 5.81
C SER A 71 -9.23 -0.92 5.64
N MET A 72 -8.81 0.17 5.03
CA MET A 72 -9.64 1.35 4.77
C MET A 72 -9.79 1.54 3.26
N THR A 73 -11.03 1.64 2.80
CA THR A 73 -11.36 1.74 1.38
C THR A 73 -12.38 2.84 1.16
N THR A 74 -12.12 3.76 0.25
CA THR A 74 -13.03 4.85 -0.14
C THR A 74 -13.21 4.76 -1.65
N ASN A 75 -14.44 4.89 -2.15
CA ASN A 75 -14.73 4.78 -3.59
C ASN A 75 -14.15 3.50 -4.26
N ASN A 76 -14.20 2.37 -3.55
CA ASN A 76 -13.59 1.08 -3.94
C ASN A 76 -12.06 1.08 -4.10
N HIS A 77 -11.38 2.14 -3.65
CA HIS A 77 -9.93 2.24 -3.63
C HIS A 77 -9.38 2.00 -2.22
N LEU A 78 -8.50 1.02 -2.08
CA LEU A 78 -7.84 0.66 -0.83
C LEU A 78 -6.67 1.60 -0.61
N TRP A 79 -6.82 2.55 0.30
CA TRP A 79 -5.84 3.61 0.51
C TRP A 79 -5.05 3.48 1.81
N ALA A 80 -5.48 2.65 2.76
CA ALA A 80 -4.71 2.41 3.98
C ALA A 80 -4.89 1.02 4.59
N TRP A 81 -3.84 0.61 5.31
CA TRP A 81 -3.85 -0.54 6.21
C TRP A 81 -3.37 -0.13 7.60
N SER A 82 -3.95 -0.71 8.63
CA SER A 82 -3.43 -0.65 9.99
C SER A 82 -3.10 -2.06 10.49
N LEU A 83 -2.00 -2.19 11.24
CA LEU A 83 -1.64 -3.37 12.01
C LEU A 83 -1.44 -2.98 13.46
N GLN A 84 -2.02 -3.76 14.37
CA GLN A 84 -1.75 -3.70 15.81
C GLN A 84 -1.42 -5.11 16.28
N SER A 85 -0.20 -5.35 16.75
CA SER A 85 0.14 -6.65 17.32
C SER A 85 -0.23 -6.75 18.79
N SER A 86 -0.75 -7.90 19.21
CA SER A 86 -1.09 -8.17 20.61
C SER A 86 0.13 -8.43 21.49
N ALA A 87 1.27 -8.83 20.90
CA ALA A 87 2.48 -9.20 21.61
C ALA A 87 3.40 -8.00 21.89
N SER A 88 3.39 -7.00 21.02
CA SER A 88 4.05 -5.72 21.23
C SER A 88 3.06 -4.76 21.85
N GLY A 89 3.33 -4.20 23.03
CA GLY A 89 2.47 -3.16 23.62
C GLY A 89 2.12 -2.04 22.62
N THR A 90 1.05 -1.28 22.88
CA THR A 90 0.37 -0.43 21.88
C THR A 90 1.20 0.69 21.24
N MET A 91 2.43 0.94 21.71
CA MET A 91 3.28 2.07 21.32
C MET A 91 4.49 1.67 20.47
N ASP A 92 4.67 0.39 20.10
CA ASP A 92 5.80 0.01 19.23
C ASP A 92 5.49 0.28 17.75
N PRO A 93 6.04 1.33 17.11
CA PRO A 93 5.71 1.70 15.72
C PRO A 93 6.21 0.68 14.68
N LYS A 94 7.04 -0.29 15.08
CA LYS A 94 7.46 -1.38 14.20
C LYS A 94 6.37 -2.41 14.00
N HIS A 95 5.55 -2.63 15.02
CA HIS A 95 4.52 -3.67 15.07
C HIS A 95 3.10 -3.09 15.17
N ASN A 96 2.99 -1.78 15.41
CA ASN A 96 1.76 -1.02 15.51
C ASN A 96 1.84 0.19 14.58
N PHE A 97 1.18 0.14 13.44
CA PHE A 97 1.30 1.19 12.44
C PHE A 97 0.08 1.31 11.56
N VAL A 98 -0.01 2.44 10.87
CA VAL A 98 -0.85 2.66 9.70
C VAL A 98 0.07 2.91 8.51
N ILE A 99 -0.21 2.31 7.37
CA ILE A 99 0.43 2.66 6.09
C ILE A 99 -0.63 3.22 5.16
N ARG A 100 -0.26 4.24 4.40
CA ARG A 100 -1.16 4.98 3.52
C ARG A 100 -0.55 5.08 2.13
N ASP A 101 -1.40 4.93 1.13
CA ASP A 101 -1.14 5.27 -0.27
C ASP A 101 -1.62 6.71 -0.46
N SER A 102 -0.68 7.64 -0.61
CA SER A 102 -0.97 9.08 -0.61
C SER A 102 -1.45 9.62 -1.96
N ASP A 103 -1.16 8.92 -3.05
CA ASP A 103 -1.45 9.34 -4.43
C ASP A 103 -2.26 8.33 -5.25
N CYS A 104 -2.74 7.27 -4.60
CA CYS A 104 -3.59 6.22 -5.16
C CYS A 104 -2.92 5.40 -6.26
N ASP A 105 -1.59 5.31 -6.28
CA ASP A 105 -0.83 4.58 -7.30
C ASP A 105 -0.72 3.07 -7.02
N GLY A 106 -1.21 2.61 -5.86
CA GLY A 106 -1.12 1.24 -5.36
C GLY A 106 0.10 0.98 -4.47
N THR A 107 0.94 1.98 -4.24
CA THR A 107 2.14 1.95 -3.40
C THR A 107 1.88 2.68 -2.11
N PHE A 108 1.93 1.98 -0.98
CA PHE A 108 1.86 2.64 0.32
C PHE A 108 3.18 3.35 0.62
N ASP A 109 3.24 4.65 0.42
CA ASP A 109 4.44 5.48 0.52
C ASP A 109 4.58 6.19 1.88
N GLU A 110 3.51 6.20 2.69
CA GLU A 110 3.50 6.82 4.01
C GLU A 110 3.28 5.78 5.14
N LYS A 111 3.84 6.08 6.32
CA LYS A 111 3.69 5.26 7.53
C LYS A 111 3.55 6.14 8.77
N TYR A 112 2.57 5.79 9.61
CA TYR A 112 2.19 6.49 10.83
C TYR A 112 2.13 5.52 12.01
N GLY A 113 2.34 6.02 13.23
CA GLY A 113 1.94 5.34 14.47
C GLY A 113 0.41 5.25 14.61
N LEU A 114 -0.08 4.41 15.53
CA LEU A 114 -1.52 4.27 15.79
C LEU A 114 -2.13 5.50 16.50
N ASP A 115 -1.30 6.34 17.11
CA ASP A 115 -1.68 7.58 17.81
C ASP A 115 -1.52 8.83 16.94
N GLU A 116 -0.96 8.70 15.75
CA GLU A 116 -0.80 9.79 14.79
C GLU A 116 -2.09 10.02 14.01
N GLN A 117 -2.36 11.29 13.71
CA GLN A 117 -3.48 11.68 12.86
C GLN A 117 -3.07 11.57 11.39
N PHE A 118 -3.98 11.04 10.56
CA PHE A 118 -3.86 10.97 9.12
C PHE A 118 -5.26 11.20 8.51
N HIS A 119 -5.29 11.63 7.25
CA HIS A 119 -6.53 11.93 6.53
C HIS A 119 -6.71 11.00 5.33
N VAL A 120 -7.90 11.00 4.73
CA VAL A 120 -8.09 10.42 3.41
C VAL A 120 -7.18 11.10 2.38
N PRO A 121 -6.59 10.35 1.43
CA PRO A 121 -5.91 10.94 0.29
C PRO A 121 -6.86 11.72 -0.61
N GLU A 122 -6.44 12.90 -1.08
CA GLU A 122 -7.26 13.74 -1.99
C GLU A 122 -7.69 12.97 -3.25
N CYS A 123 -6.90 11.98 -3.69
CA CYS A 123 -7.18 11.19 -4.89
C CYS A 123 -8.39 10.23 -4.75
N VAL A 124 -8.86 9.91 -3.54
CA VAL A 124 -10.10 9.13 -3.35
C VAL A 124 -11.31 9.97 -2.95
N ASP A 125 -11.12 11.28 -2.74
CA ASP A 125 -12.12 12.23 -2.23
C ASP A 125 -13.04 12.82 -3.33
N HIS A 126 -13.15 12.17 -4.50
CA HIS A 126 -13.82 12.70 -5.69
C HIS A 126 -14.81 11.72 -6.35
#